data_AF-A0A2P5EG06-F1
#
_entry.id   AF-A0A2P5EG06-F1
#
_cell.length_a   1.000
_cell.length_b   1.000
_cell.length_c   1.000
_cell.angle_alpha   90.00
_cell.angle_beta   90.00
_cell.angle_gamma   90.00
#
_symmetry.space_group_name_H-M   'P 1'
#
loop_
_entity.id
_entity.type
_entity.pdbx_description
1 polymer ?
#
loop_
_entity_poly.entity_id
_entity_poly.type
_entity_poly.pdbx_seq_one_letter_code
_entity_poly.pdbx_strand_id
1 'polypeptide(L)' 'CMTALAKGGFRAIAPDYRGYGLSDSPPELEKASLLDFMNDLLGIVDALAIPKVVHYNN' A
#
# COMPACT_ATOMS: atom_id res chain seq x y z
N CYS A 1 -10.14 12.55 4.03
CA CYS A 1 -9.71 12.35 5.43
C CYS A 1 -10.14 10.97 5.88
N MET A 2 -9.25 10.19 6.51
CA MET A 2 -9.51 8.81 6.91
C MET A 2 -10.78 8.66 7.76
N THR A 3 -11.09 9.68 8.56
CA THR A 3 -12.31 9.75 9.38
C THR A 3 -13.61 9.65 8.57
N ALA A 4 -13.66 10.20 7.35
CA ALA A 4 -14.86 10.11 6.51
C ALA A 4 -15.11 8.69 6.02
N LEU A 5 -14.04 7.98 5.61
CA LEU A 5 -14.12 6.59 5.19
C LEU A 5 -14.49 5.67 6.36
N ALA A 6 -13.89 5.89 7.53
CA ALA A 6 -14.23 5.17 8.76
C ALA A 6 -15.71 5.36 9.15
N LYS A 7 -16.22 6.61 9.10
CA LYS A 7 -17.65 6.91 9.33
C LYS A 7 -18.56 6.25 8.29
N GLY A 8 -18.08 6.01 7.07
CA GLY A 8 -18.79 5.29 6.03
C GLY A 8 -18.77 3.76 6.16
N GLY A 9 -18.16 3.21 7.21
CA GLY A 9 -18.08 1.76 7.44
C GLY A 9 -16.90 1.08 6.72
N PHE A 10 -15.97 1.85 6.16
CA PHE A 10 -14.78 1.30 5.49
C PHE A 10 -13.59 1.26 6.43
N ARG A 11 -12.78 0.20 6.32
CA ARG A 11 -11.43 0.18 6.88
C ARG A 11 -10.49 0.86 5.91
N ALA A 12 -10.06 2.07 6.25
CA ALA A 12 -9.24 2.88 5.37
C ALA A 12 -7.77 2.78 5.79
N ILE A 13 -6.90 2.46 4.82
CA ILE A 13 -5.48 2.11 5.04
C ILE A 13 -4.65 3.04 4.16
N ALA A 14 -3.67 3.71 4.74
CA ALA A 14 -2.78 4.65 4.05
C ALA A 14 -1.32 4.32 4.42
N PRO A 15 -0.67 3.40 3.68
CA PRO A 15 0.73 3.08 3.92
C PRO A 15 1.63 4.19 3.35
N ASP A 16 2.75 4.43 4.03
CA ASP A 16 3.88 5.10 3.39
C ASP A 16 4.57 4.08 2.49
N TYR A 17 4.73 4.39 1.20
CA TYR A 17 5.44 3.50 0.29
C TYR A 17 6.95 3.58 0.50
N ARG A 18 7.66 2.55 0.03
CA ARG A 18 9.13 2.51 0.03
C ARG A 18 9.71 3.82 -0.48
N GLY A 19 10.63 4.41 0.29
CA GLY A 19 11.25 5.70 0.00
C GLY A 19 10.43 6.94 0.39
N TYR A 20 9.28 6.77 1.07
CA TYR A 20 8.45 7.87 1.54
C TYR A 20 8.15 7.76 3.04
N GLY A 21 7.96 8.91 3.68
CA GLY A 21 7.46 8.99 5.06
C GLY A 21 8.31 8.19 6.04
N LEU A 22 7.69 7.23 6.72
CA LEU A 22 8.34 6.35 7.69
C LEU A 22 8.81 5.01 7.11
N SER A 23 8.57 4.74 5.82
CA SER A 23 9.04 3.53 5.17
C SER A 23 10.47 3.67 4.67
N ASP A 24 11.22 2.57 4.76
CA ASP A 24 12.62 2.55 4.34
C ASP A 24 12.77 2.90 2.85
N SER A 25 13.88 3.56 2.53
CA SER A 25 14.29 3.78 1.15
C SER A 25 14.71 2.47 0.49
N PRO A 26 14.52 2.32 -0.84
CA PRO A 26 15.01 1.16 -1.54
C PRO A 26 16.54 1.07 -1.39
N PRO A 27 17.11 -0.13 -1.19
CA PRO A 27 18.54 -0.28 -0.99
C PRO A 27 19.37 0.06 -2.25
N GLU A 28 18.76 -0.03 -3.43
CA GLU A 28 19.33 0.38 -4.71
C GLU A 28 18.25 1.10 -5.56
N LEU A 29 18.65 2.02 -6.43
CA LEU A 29 17.73 2.82 -7.25
C LEU A 29 16.85 1.96 -8.16
N GLU A 30 17.37 0.84 -8.63
CA GLU A 30 16.69 -0.09 -9.51
C GLU A 30 15.58 -0.89 -8.79
N LYS A 31 15.58 -0.92 -7.45
CA LYS A 31 14.54 -1.56 -6.61
C LYS A 31 13.38 -0.62 -6.24
N ALA A 32 13.08 0.31 -7.13
CA ALA A 32 11.91 1.18 -7.07
C ALA A 32 11.05 1.04 -8.34
N SER A 33 11.09 -0.14 -8.96
CA SER A 33 10.31 -0.42 -10.19
C SER A 33 8.81 -0.51 -9.88
N LEU A 34 7.97 -0.46 -10.92
CA LEU A 34 6.55 -0.71 -10.77
C LEU A 34 6.27 -2.11 -10.20
N LEU A 35 7.11 -3.09 -10.52
CA LEU A 35 6.98 -4.45 -9.98
C LEU A 35 7.27 -4.48 -8.47
N ASP A 36 8.29 -3.74 -8.01
CA ASP A 36 8.58 -3.58 -6.58
C ASP A 36 7.41 -2.93 -5.85
N PHE A 37 6.81 -1.89 -6.45
CA PHE A 37 5.62 -1.24 -5.91
C PHE A 37 4.44 -2.21 -5.77
N MET A 38 4.20 -3.05 -6.78
CA MET A 38 3.15 -4.07 -6.72
C MET A 38 3.44 -5.12 -5.64
N ASN A 39 4.70 -5.53 -5.48
CA ASN A 39 5.10 -6.47 -4.42
C ASN A 39 4.90 -5.87 -3.02
N ASP A 40 5.22 -4.59 -2.82
CA ASP A 40 4.96 -3.89 -1.56
C ASP A 40 3.45 -3.86 -1.25
N LEU A 41 2.62 -3.55 -2.25
CA LEU A 41 1.16 -3.54 -2.09
C LEU A 41 0.62 -4.93 -1.71
N LEU A 42 1.07 -5.99 -2.38
CA LEU A 42 0.67 -7.37 -2.04
C LEU A 42 1.14 -7.74 -0.63
N GLY A 43 2.38 -7.42 -0.26
CA GLY A 43 2.90 -7.68 1.08
C GLY A 43 2.10 -6.99 2.18
N ILE A 44 1.65 -5.76 1.94
CA ILE A 44 0.76 -5.04 2.88
C ILE A 44 -0.60 -5.73 3.00
N VAL A 45 -1.20 -6.14 1.88
CA VAL A 45 -2.50 -6.86 1.86
C VAL A 45 -2.40 -8.19 2.62
N ASP A 46 -1.34 -8.95 2.38
CA ASP A 46 -1.05 -10.21 3.06
C ASP A 46 -0.83 -10.03 4.56
N ALA A 47 0.02 -9.07 4.95
CA ALA A 47 0.31 -8.75 6.35
C ALA A 47 -0.93 -8.31 7.13
N LEU A 48 -1.91 -7.71 6.44
CA LEU A 48 -3.18 -7.29 7.02
C LEU A 48 -4.29 -8.33 6.90
N ALA A 49 -3.98 -9.53 6.39
CA ALA A 49 -4.90 -10.64 6.17
C ALA A 49 -6.15 -10.24 5.36
N ILE A 50 -5.97 -9.43 4.32
CA ILE A 50 -7.06 -8.96 3.45
C ILE A 50 -7.19 -9.96 2.27
N PRO A 51 -8.26 -10.76 2.20
CA PRO A 51 -8.34 -11.89 1.27
C PRO A 51 -8.61 -11.49 -0.19
N LYS A 52 -9.12 -10.26 -0.40
CA LYS A 52 -9.43 -9.74 -1.73
C LYS A 52 -9.34 -8.23 -1.73
N VAL A 53 -8.68 -7.71 -2.75
CA VAL A 53 -8.67 -6.30 -3.13
C VAL A 53 -9.17 -6.17 -4.56
N VAL A 54 -9.93 -5.11 -4.83
CA VAL A 54 -10.35 -4.75 -6.18
C VAL A 54 -9.41 -3.65 -6.66
N HIS A 55 -8.58 -3.96 -7.65
CA HIS A 55 -7.77 -2.95 -8.33
C HIS A 55 -8.57 -2.43 -9.54
N TYR A 56 -8.86 -1.14 -9.56
CA TYR A 56 -9.48 -0.50 -10.71
C TYR A 56 -8.37 -0.01 -11.64
N ASN A 57 -8.16 -0.72 -12.75
CA ASN A 57 -7.38 -0.18 -13.86
C ASN A 57 -8.28 0.82 -14.60
N ASN A 58 -7.91 2.10 -14.60
CA ASN A 58 -8.38 3.04 -15.62
C ASN A 58 -7.54 2.86 -16.88
#